data_AF-C9PSG7-F1
#
_entry.id   AF-C9PSG7-F1
#
_cell.length_a   1.000
_cell.length_b   1.000
_cell.length_c   1.000
_cell.angle_alpha   90.00
_cell.angle_beta   90.00
_cell.angle_gamma   90.00
#
_symmetry.space_group_name_H-M   'P 1'
#
loop_
_entity.id
_entity.type
_entity.pdbx_description
1 polymer ?
#
loop_
_entity_poly.entity_id
_entity_poly.type
_entity_poly.pdbx_seq_one_letter_code
_entity_poly.pdbx_strand_id
1 'polypeptide(L)'
;MKPDTINRKASELLSDGPITVRLDELKQSHQQRHEITVDDLIRKLEDIYQKAISGNGSLNTAVNAVMGQAKLLGLDKQTVKLETIDYPTVIELVAPDFNSVSSKEND
;
A
#
# COMPACT_ATOMS: atom_id res chain seq x y z
N MET A 1 6.75 24.94 -6.61
CA MET A 1 7.92 24.22 -6.06
C MET A 1 7.89 22.81 -6.59
N LYS A 2 9.01 22.28 -7.11
CA LYS A 2 9.08 20.90 -7.63
C LYS A 2 8.99 19.90 -6.46
N PRO A 3 8.36 18.72 -6.63
CA PRO A 3 8.17 17.74 -5.55
C PRO A 3 9.49 17.27 -4.92
N ASP A 4 10.56 17.17 -5.70
CA ASP A 4 11.89 16.79 -5.21
C ASP A 4 12.46 17.77 -4.18
N THR A 5 12.12 19.05 -4.32
CA THR A 5 12.56 20.10 -3.38
C THR A 5 11.81 19.98 -2.06
N ILE A 6 10.55 19.53 -2.08
CA ILE A 6 9.74 19.32 -0.88
C ILE A 6 10.27 18.12 -0.10
N ASN A 7 10.56 17.01 -0.77
CA ASN A 7 11.09 15.80 -0.13
C ASN A 7 12.47 16.03 0.52
N ARG A 8 13.34 16.79 -0.15
CA ARG A 8 14.64 17.18 0.41
C ARG A 8 14.49 18.06 1.65
N LYS A 9 13.60 19.06 1.59
CA LYS A 9 13.34 19.95 2.73
C LYS A 9 12.67 19.25 3.91
N ALA A 10 11.77 18.30 3.65
CA ALA A 10 11.18 17.46 4.69
C ALA A 10 12.23 16.57 5.36
N SER A 11 13.17 16.00 4.59
CA SER A 11 14.27 15.20 5.13
C SER A 11 15.23 16.03 5.99
N GLU A 12 15.55 17.25 5.58
CA GLU A 12 16.33 18.21 6.38
C GLU A 12 15.62 18.53 7.70
N LEU A 13 14.33 18.85 7.68
CA LEU A 13 13.56 19.16 8.90
C LEU A 13 13.39 17.94 9.84
N LEU A 14 13.38 16.73 9.30
CA LEU A 14 13.35 15.49 10.10
C LEU A 14 14.67 15.22 10.82
N SER A 15 15.79 15.76 10.30
CA SER A 15 17.10 15.66 10.93
C SER A 15 17.36 16.69 12.04
N ASP A 16 16.49 17.70 12.17
CA ASP A 16 16.55 18.67 13.26
C ASP A 16 16.03 18.06 14.57
N GLY A 17 16.94 17.85 15.53
CA GLY A 17 16.64 17.21 16.83
C GLY A 17 15.39 17.72 17.57
N PRO A 18 15.12 19.04 17.65
CA PRO A 18 13.91 19.55 18.30
C PRO A 18 12.61 19.17 17.60
N ILE A 19 12.65 19.07 16.26
CA ILE A 19 11.49 18.69 15.45
C ILE A 19 11.23 17.19 15.59
N THR A 20 12.29 16.38 15.58
CA THR A 20 12.21 14.93 15.81
C THR A 20 11.62 14.62 17.18
N VAL A 21 12.09 15.26 18.26
CA VAL A 21 11.57 15.05 19.62
C VAL A 21 10.08 15.38 19.70
N ARG A 22 9.66 16.52 19.14
CA ARG A 22 8.24 16.91 19.16
C ARG A 22 7.37 16.00 18.31
N LEU A 23 7.90 15.48 17.21
CA LEU A 23 7.21 14.49 16.39
C LEU A 23 7.06 13.16 17.15
N ASP A 24 8.08 12.73 17.88
CA ASP A 24 8.06 11.51 18.66
C ASP A 24 7.13 11.62 19.87
N GLU A 25 7.10 12.75 20.58
CA GLU A 25 6.12 13.03 21.63
C GLU A 25 4.67 12.97 21.10
N LEU A 26 4.44 13.58 19.93
CA LEU A 26 3.11 13.57 19.30
C LEU A 26 2.73 12.16 18.86
N LYS A 27 3.66 11.44 18.21
CA LYS A 27 3.49 10.03 17.86
C LYS A 27 3.21 9.21 19.10
N GLN A 28 3.92 9.40 20.20
CA GLN A 28 3.73 8.66 21.44
C GLN A 28 2.36 8.94 22.07
N SER A 29 1.89 10.19 22.08
CA SER A 29 0.54 10.54 22.55
C SER A 29 -0.57 9.92 21.70
N HIS A 30 -0.35 9.84 20.38
CA HIS A 30 -1.28 9.17 19.46
C HIS A 30 -1.18 7.64 19.55
N GLN A 31 0.02 7.11 19.74
CA GLN A 31 0.30 5.69 19.94
C GLN A 31 -0.44 5.21 21.18
N GLN A 32 -0.29 5.88 22.32
CA GLN A 32 -0.95 5.50 23.59
C GLN A 32 -2.48 5.50 23.53
N ARG A 33 -3.09 6.42 22.76
CA ARG A 33 -4.56 6.47 22.61
C ARG A 33 -5.13 5.45 21.64
N HIS A 34 -4.32 4.99 20.69
CA HIS A 34 -4.72 4.08 19.63
C HIS A 34 -3.81 2.84 19.57
N GLU A 35 -3.24 2.44 20.71
CA GLU A 35 -2.33 1.29 20.85
C GLU A 35 -3.12 -0.01 20.75
N ILE A 36 -3.84 -0.17 19.65
CA ILE A 36 -4.44 -1.43 19.26
C ILE A 36 -3.27 -2.23 18.68
N THR A 37 -2.68 -3.05 19.53
CA THR A 37 -1.63 -3.98 19.11
C THR A 37 -2.24 -5.14 18.33
N VAL A 38 -1.40 -5.90 17.62
CA VAL A 38 -1.84 -7.14 16.96
C VAL A 38 -2.47 -8.10 17.98
N ASP A 39 -1.91 -8.18 19.19
CA ASP A 39 -2.45 -9.01 20.27
C ASP A 39 -3.83 -8.53 20.74
N ASP A 40 -4.08 -7.22 20.77
CA ASP A 40 -5.40 -6.68 21.12
C ASP A 40 -6.46 -7.02 20.08
N LEU A 41 -6.10 -7.00 18.80
CA LEU A 41 -6.98 -7.42 17.71
C LEU A 41 -7.26 -8.92 17.76
N ILE A 42 -6.24 -9.74 17.99
CA ILE A 42 -6.39 -11.20 18.14
C ILE A 42 -7.31 -11.51 19.32
N ARG A 43 -7.14 -10.83 20.46
CA ARG A 43 -7.99 -11.01 21.64
C ARG A 43 -9.45 -10.64 21.38
N LYS A 44 -9.69 -9.52 20.68
CA LYS A 44 -11.05 -9.12 20.27
C LYS A 44 -11.69 -10.14 19.31
N LEU A 45 -10.91 -10.69 18.37
CA LEU A 45 -11.39 -11.73 17.45
C LEU A 45 -11.70 -13.03 18.20
N GLU A 46 -10.89 -13.39 19.19
CA GLU A 46 -11.13 -14.56 20.05
C GLU A 46 -12.41 -14.37 20.89
N ASP A 47 -12.62 -13.20 21.47
CA ASP A 47 -13.87 -12.89 22.18
C ASP A 47 -15.10 -13.01 21.28
N ILE A 48 -15.00 -12.58 20.02
CA ILE A 48 -16.08 -12.72 19.02
C ILE A 48 -16.30 -14.19 18.68
N TYR A 49 -15.23 -14.97 18.50
CA TYR A 49 -15.30 -16.41 18.26
C TYR A 49 -15.99 -17.15 19.41
N GLN A 50 -15.57 -16.89 20.65
CA GLN A 50 -16.15 -17.50 21.84
C GLN A 50 -17.62 -17.13 22.02
N LYS A 51 -17.99 -15.86 21.77
CA LYS A 51 -19.40 -15.43 21.79
C LYS A 51 -20.24 -16.05 20.67
N ALA A 52 -19.65 -16.25 19.49
CA ALA A 52 -20.34 -16.87 18.37
C ALA A 52 -20.62 -18.36 18.61
N ILE A 53 -19.71 -19.08 19.27
CA ILE A 53 -19.85 -20.51 19.58
C ILE A 53 -20.67 -20.76 20.85
N SER A 54 -20.49 -19.94 21.89
CA SER A 54 -21.18 -20.13 23.17
C SER A 54 -22.60 -19.55 23.19
N GLY A 55 -22.93 -18.67 22.24
CA GLY A 55 -24.27 -18.07 22.10
C GLY A 55 -25.04 -18.60 20.89
N ASN A 56 -26.21 -18.02 20.62
CA ASN A 56 -26.97 -18.23 19.37
C ASN A 56 -26.35 -17.47 18.18
N GLY A 57 -25.02 -17.36 18.13
CA GLY A 57 -24.30 -16.68 17.06
C GLY A 57 -24.32 -17.50 15.76
N SER A 58 -24.07 -16.83 14.63
CA SER A 58 -23.87 -17.53 13.36
C SER A 58 -22.48 -18.16 13.30
N LEU A 59 -22.39 -19.40 12.84
CA LEU A 59 -21.11 -20.08 12.56
C LEU A 59 -20.24 -19.30 11.58
N ASN A 60 -20.86 -18.54 10.66
CA ASN A 60 -20.14 -17.68 9.72
C ASN A 60 -19.31 -16.60 10.43
N THR A 61 -19.82 -16.06 11.55
CA THR A 61 -19.11 -15.08 12.36
C THR A 61 -17.86 -15.69 13.00
N ALA A 62 -17.97 -16.93 13.50
CA ALA A 62 -16.83 -17.65 14.06
C ALA A 62 -15.76 -17.92 13.01
N VAL A 63 -16.14 -18.40 11.82
CA VAL A 63 -15.21 -18.65 10.70
C VAL A 63 -14.50 -17.37 10.27
N ASN A 64 -15.24 -16.26 10.15
CA ASN A 64 -14.65 -14.97 9.80
C ASN A 64 -13.66 -14.46 10.86
N ALA A 65 -13.94 -14.69 12.15
CA ALA A 65 -13.03 -14.32 13.23
C ALA A 65 -11.70 -15.08 13.13
N VAL A 66 -11.75 -16.39 12.89
CA VAL A 66 -10.57 -17.24 12.71
C VAL A 66 -9.78 -16.85 11.45
N MET A 67 -10.46 -16.57 10.33
CA MET A 67 -9.80 -16.05 9.12
C MET A 67 -9.16 -14.68 9.37
N GLY A 68 -9.78 -13.82 10.17
CA GLY A 68 -9.21 -12.54 10.60
C GLY A 68 -7.91 -12.71 11.38
N GLN A 69 -7.87 -13.68 12.31
CA GLN A 69 -6.65 -14.02 13.05
C GLN A 69 -5.56 -14.53 12.10
N ALA A 70 -5.89 -15.44 11.19
CA ALA A 70 -4.94 -15.97 10.20
C ALA A 70 -4.35 -14.89 9.29
N LYS A 71 -5.16 -13.89 8.90
CA LYS A 71 -4.70 -12.72 8.12
C LYS A 71 -3.72 -11.86 8.91
N LEU A 72 -3.99 -11.59 10.18
CA LEU A 72 -3.10 -10.80 11.04
C LEU A 72 -1.76 -11.50 11.32
N LEU A 73 -1.77 -12.83 11.43
CA LEU A 73 -0.58 -13.65 11.66
C LEU A 73 0.21 -13.95 10.37
N GLY A 74 -0.25 -13.49 9.20
CA GLY A 74 0.42 -13.73 7.92
C GLY A 74 0.30 -15.18 7.41
N LEU A 75 -0.66 -15.95 7.92
CA LEU A 75 -0.94 -17.31 7.44
C LEU A 75 -1.79 -17.32 6.16
N ASP A 76 -2.38 -16.18 5.79
CA ASP A 76 -3.16 -15.99 4.57
C ASP A 76 -2.27 -15.52 3.39
N LYS A 77 -2.50 -16.08 2.21
CA LYS A 77 -1.73 -15.75 1.00
C LYS A 77 -2.34 -14.55 0.30
N GLN A 78 -1.59 -13.44 0.21
CA GLN A 78 -1.98 -12.35 -0.70
C GLN A 78 -1.73 -12.75 -2.16
N THR A 79 -2.80 -12.93 -2.92
CA THR A 79 -2.71 -13.08 -4.39
C THR A 79 -2.72 -11.69 -5.02
N VAL A 80 -1.53 -11.16 -5.32
CA VAL A 80 -1.41 -9.97 -6.17
C VAL A 80 -1.69 -10.41 -7.61
N LYS A 81 -2.80 -9.94 -8.19
CA LYS A 81 -3.05 -10.09 -9.62
C LYS A 81 -2.14 -9.10 -10.33
N LEU A 82 -1.11 -9.59 -11.01
CA LEU A 82 -0.40 -8.80 -11.99
C LEU A 82 -1.38 -8.54 -13.14
N GLU A 83 -1.77 -7.29 -13.34
CA GLU A 83 -2.41 -6.90 -14.59
C GLU A 83 -1.36 -7.10 -15.68
N THR A 84 -1.59 -8.10 -16.53
CA THR A 84 -0.78 -8.32 -17.72
C THR A 84 -0.86 -7.04 -18.55
N ILE A 85 0.23 -6.28 -18.58
CA ILE A 85 0.36 -5.16 -19.51
C ILE A 85 0.21 -5.75 -20.91
N ASP A 86 -0.79 -5.29 -21.65
CA ASP A 86 -1.07 -5.71 -23.02
C ASP A 86 0.06 -5.19 -23.91
N TYR A 87 1.12 -5.98 -24.05
CA TYR A 87 2.21 -5.64 -24.95
C TYR A 87 1.71 -5.80 -26.39
N PRO A 88 1.92 -4.81 -27.28
CA PRO A 88 1.57 -4.96 -28.68
C PRO A 88 2.31 -6.18 -29.24
N THR A 89 1.56 -7.16 -29.70
CA THR A 89 2.11 -8.42 -30.23
C THR A 89 2.77 -8.23 -31.61
N VAL A 90 2.47 -7.11 -32.28
CA VAL A 90 2.97 -6.79 -33.62
C VAL A 90 3.65 -5.42 -33.60
N ILE A 91 4.89 -5.36 -34.09
CA ILE A 91 5.63 -4.12 -34.33
C ILE A 91 5.77 -3.98 -35.84
N GLU A 92 5.06 -3.00 -36.42
CA GLU A 92 5.23 -2.63 -37.83
C GLU A 92 6.35 -1.59 -37.96
N LEU A 93 7.39 -1.93 -38.74
CA LEU A 93 8.46 -1.01 -39.09
C LEU A 93 8.10 -0.33 -40.41
N VAL A 94 7.74 0.95 -40.35
CA VAL A 94 7.52 1.79 -41.54
C VAL A 94 8.81 2.56 -41.83
N ALA A 95 9.41 2.29 -42.99
CA ALA A 95 10.55 3.07 -43.46
C ALA A 95 10.08 4.48 -43.88
N PRO A 96 10.83 5.55 -43.55
CA PRO A 96 10.50 6.89 -44.02
C PRO A 96 10.67 6.99 -45.53
N ASP A 97 9.73 7.66 -46.20
CA ASP A 97 9.80 7.92 -47.63
C ASP A 97 10.93 8.90 -47.98
N PHE A 98 12.06 8.37 -48.45
CA PHE A 98 13.22 9.16 -48.89
C PHE A 98 12.95 10.04 -50.12
N ASN A 99 11.83 9.83 -50.83
CA ASN A 99 11.48 10.61 -52.02
C ASN A 99 10.99 12.05 -51.74
N SER A 100 10.74 12.41 -50.47
CA SER A 100 10.31 13.76 -50.10
C SER A 100 11.46 14.77 -49.94
N VAL A 101 12.72 14.31 -49.94
CA VAL A 101 13.89 15.16 -49.67
C VAL A 101 14.54 15.69 -50.96
N SER A 102 14.28 15.09 -52.12
CA SER A 102 14.91 15.48 -53.39
C SER A 102 14.31 16.74 -54.04
N SER A 103 13.21 17.29 -53.53
CA SER A 103 12.48 18.38 -54.18
C SER A 103 12.81 19.79 -53.65
N LYS A 104 13.82 19.94 -52.79
CA LYS A 104 14.18 21.24 -52.17
C LYS A 104 15.60 21.73 -52.48
N GLU A 105 16.24 21.24 -53.53
CA GLU A 105 17.61 21.64 -53.89
C GLU A 105 17.74 22.17 -55.32
N ASN A 106 16.74 22.92 -55.79
CA ASN A 106 16.86 23.79 -56.97
C ASN A 106 15.78 24.90 -56.89
N ASP A 107 16.04 25.94 -56.09
CA ASP A 107 15.69 27.35 -56.34
C ASP A 107 16.38 28.26 -55.31
#